data_AF-A0A534XU61-F1
#
_entry.id   AF-A0A534XU61-F1
#
_cell.length_a   1.000
_cell.length_b   1.000
_cell.length_c   1.000
_cell.angle_alpha   90.00
_cell.angle_beta   90.00
_cell.angle_gamma   90.00
#
_symmetry.space_group_name_H-M   'P 1'
#
loop_
_entity.id
_entity.type
_entity.pdbx_description
1 polymer ?
#
loop_
_entity_poly.entity_id
_entity_poly.type
_entity_poly.pdbx_seq_one_letter_code
_entity_poly.pdbx_strand_id
1 'polypeptide(L)'
;MKRSFDLAVKAAAAAAFVLCVECFVWRRRCRIEKHAVSPRARLRVRREADARRVIFSIEGTLDEFAARLLAYSVAQVPPSATAIIDLSAAAPIRGGALALFARVFAAGRRVRLRGLGEGHDGLLALRPVLRQTEWDRQPGPEAASFAELRSVAA
;
A
#
# COMPACT_ATOMS: atom_id res chain seq x y z
N MET A 1 30.12 14.46 -47.21
CA MET A 1 29.58 14.89 -45.90
C MET A 1 28.28 14.19 -45.48
N LYS A 2 27.33 13.83 -46.36
CA LYS A 2 26.04 13.19 -45.96
C LYS A 2 26.16 11.80 -45.29
N ARG A 3 27.14 10.97 -45.65
CA ARG A 3 27.29 9.59 -45.13
C ARG A 3 27.78 9.52 -43.68
N SER A 4 28.66 10.44 -43.27
CA SER A 4 29.20 10.47 -41.90
C SER A 4 28.16 10.94 -40.88
N PHE A 5 27.28 11.86 -41.26
CA PHE A 5 26.12 12.26 -40.43
C PHE A 5 25.12 11.11 -40.26
N ASP A 6 24.84 10.34 -41.31
CA ASP A 6 23.92 9.19 -41.24
C ASP A 6 24.47 8.06 -40.35
N LEU A 7 25.78 7.82 -40.39
CA LEU A 7 26.45 6.88 -39.48
C LEU A 7 26.44 7.36 -38.03
N ALA A 8 26.65 8.66 -37.78
CA ALA A 8 26.57 9.23 -36.44
C ALA A 8 25.15 9.18 -35.85
N VAL A 9 24.13 9.44 -36.67
CA VAL A 9 22.72 9.33 -36.27
C VAL A 9 22.33 7.87 -35.96
N LYS A 10 22.78 6.92 -36.79
CA LYS A 10 22.57 5.48 -36.54
C LYS A 10 23.28 5.00 -35.28
N ALA A 11 24.51 5.46 -35.05
CA ALA A 11 25.26 5.15 -33.83
C ALA A 11 24.57 5.73 -32.58
N ALA A 12 24.07 6.96 -32.65
CA ALA A 12 23.32 7.59 -31.56
C ALA A 12 22.00 6.84 -31.26
N ALA A 13 21.28 6.43 -32.30
CA ALA A 13 20.05 5.63 -32.14
C ALA A 13 20.34 4.26 -31.51
N ALA A 14 21.42 3.59 -31.92
CA ALA A 14 21.85 2.33 -31.33
C ALA A 14 22.24 2.49 -29.85
N ALA A 15 22.98 3.54 -29.50
CA ALA A 15 23.35 3.85 -28.11
C ALA A 15 22.11 4.15 -27.25
N ALA A 16 21.16 4.93 -27.77
CA ALA A 16 19.90 5.21 -27.08
C ALA A 16 19.05 3.94 -26.88
N PHE A 17 19.06 3.03 -27.85
CA PHE A 17 18.38 1.74 -27.73
C PHE A 17 19.01 0.86 -26.66
N VAL A 18 20.34 0.73 -26.64
CA VAL A 18 21.07 -0.02 -25.61
C VAL A 18 20.79 0.55 -24.22
N LEU A 19 20.87 1.88 -24.06
CA LEU A 19 20.56 2.54 -22.79
C LEU A 19 19.10 2.30 -22.34
N CYS A 20 18.15 2.32 -23.28
CA CYS A 20 16.74 2.02 -22.99
C CYS A 20 16.56 0.57 -22.55
N VAL A 21 17.23 -0.39 -23.19
CA VAL A 21 17.17 -1.81 -22.84
C VAL A 21 17.83 -2.06 -21.49
N GLU A 22 18.99 -1.47 -21.22
CA GLU A 22 19.66 -1.58 -19.91
C GLU A 22 18.81 -0.94 -18.81
N CYS A 23 18.23 0.24 -19.03
CA CYS A 23 17.29 0.84 -18.08
C CYS A 23 16.05 -0.04 -17.86
N PHE A 24 15.53 -0.67 -18.92
CA PHE A 24 14.38 -1.57 -18.82
C PHE A 24 14.73 -2.85 -18.05
N VAL A 25 15.87 -3.46 -18.32
CA VAL A 25 16.39 -4.64 -17.63
C VAL A 25 16.71 -4.32 -16.17
N TRP A 26 17.34 -3.18 -15.90
CA TRP A 26 17.60 -2.69 -14.55
C TRP A 26 16.30 -2.48 -13.78
N ARG A 27 15.31 -1.81 -14.39
CA ARG A 27 13.99 -1.62 -13.79
C ARG A 27 13.28 -2.94 -13.52
N ARG A 28 13.40 -3.91 -14.42
CA ARG A 28 12.87 -5.27 -14.25
C ARG A 28 13.61 -6.02 -13.13
N ARG A 29 14.93 -5.91 -13.05
CA ARG A 29 15.77 -6.52 -12.01
C ARG A 29 15.47 -5.94 -10.64
N CYS A 30 15.36 -4.61 -10.50
CA CYS A 30 14.93 -3.99 -9.25
C CYS A 30 13.47 -4.37 -8.87
N ARG A 31 12.62 -4.65 -9.85
CA ARG A 31 11.27 -5.20 -9.62
C ARG A 31 11.34 -6.65 -9.10
N ILE A 32 12.23 -7.47 -9.66
CA ILE A 32 12.42 -8.88 -9.28
C ILE A 32 13.15 -9.03 -7.95
N GLU A 33 14.16 -8.21 -7.65
CA GLU A 33 14.85 -8.20 -6.35
C GLU A 33 13.93 -7.73 -5.22
N LYS A 34 12.94 -6.87 -5.51
CA LYS A 34 11.84 -6.56 -4.57
C LYS A 34 10.80 -7.70 -4.43
N HIS A 35 10.88 -8.73 -5.28
CA HIS A 35 10.11 -9.97 -5.17
C HIS A 35 10.93 -11.10 -4.53
N ALA A 36 11.85 -10.79 -3.60
CA ALA A 36 12.14 -11.75 -2.54
C ALA A 36 10.79 -12.21 -1.99
N VAL A 37 10.49 -13.51 -2.15
CA VAL A 37 9.15 -14.13 -2.06
C VAL A 37 8.41 -13.56 -0.87
N SER A 38 7.66 -12.48 -1.12
CA SER A 38 6.98 -11.79 -0.04
C SER A 38 5.80 -12.66 0.31
N PRO A 39 5.53 -12.91 1.60
CA PRO A 39 4.41 -13.74 2.00
C PRO A 39 3.13 -13.21 1.33
N ARG A 40 2.44 -14.09 0.59
CA ARG A 40 1.19 -13.77 -0.12
C ARG A 40 0.22 -13.16 0.88
N ALA A 41 -0.48 -12.09 0.48
CA ALA A 41 -1.54 -11.54 1.31
C ALA A 41 -2.55 -12.62 1.68
N ARG A 42 -2.87 -12.69 2.97
CA ARG A 42 -4.04 -13.40 3.47
C ARG A 42 -5.02 -12.38 4.04
N LEU A 43 -6.21 -12.36 3.47
CA LEU A 43 -7.33 -11.58 4.00
C LEU A 43 -8.08 -12.43 5.01
N ARG A 44 -8.08 -12.01 6.28
CA ARG A 44 -8.87 -12.64 7.34
C ARG A 44 -10.03 -11.71 7.69
N VAL A 45 -11.24 -12.24 7.62
CA VAL A 45 -12.45 -11.51 8.01
C VAL A 45 -12.87 -11.98 9.39
N ARG A 46 -12.87 -11.08 10.36
CA ARG A 46 -13.41 -11.33 11.69
C ARG A 46 -14.66 -10.48 11.87
N ARG A 47 -15.76 -11.12 12.19
CA ARG A 47 -16.99 -10.46 12.60
C ARG A 47 -17.01 -10.42 14.12
N GLU A 48 -16.96 -9.23 14.69
CA GLU A 48 -17.04 -9.07 16.14
C GLU A 48 -18.50 -9.17 16.60
N ALA A 49 -18.70 -9.49 17.88
CA ALA A 49 -19.98 -9.92 18.47
C ALA A 49 -21.10 -8.86 18.50
N ASP A 50 -20.93 -7.74 17.81
CA ASP A 50 -21.95 -6.73 17.66
C ASP A 50 -22.08 -6.34 16.19
N ALA A 51 -23.30 -6.36 15.65
CA ALA A 51 -23.60 -6.22 14.21
C ALA A 51 -23.16 -4.87 13.58
N ARG A 52 -22.53 -4.02 14.38
CA ARG A 52 -22.06 -2.67 14.06
C ARG A 52 -20.64 -2.62 13.50
N ARG A 53 -19.84 -3.69 13.60
CA ARG A 53 -18.43 -3.67 13.15
C ARG A 53 -18.03 -4.94 12.40
N VAL A 54 -17.30 -4.77 11.30
CA VAL A 54 -16.69 -5.87 10.53
C VAL A 54 -15.21 -5.57 10.40
N ILE A 55 -14.34 -6.50 10.81
CA ILE A 55 -12.88 -6.32 10.81
C ILE A 55 -12.26 -7.15 9.69
N PHE A 56 -11.50 -6.49 8.82
CA PHE A 56 -10.69 -7.06 7.76
C PHE A 56 -9.22 -6.96 8.17
N SER A 57 -8.62 -8.07 8.59
CA SER A 57 -7.20 -8.13 8.92
C SER A 57 -6.41 -8.58 7.70
N ILE A 58 -5.39 -7.80 7.34
CA ILE A 58 -4.52 -8.09 6.20
C ILE A 58 -3.16 -8.54 6.74
N GLU A 59 -2.76 -9.75 6.39
CA GLU A 59 -1.44 -10.31 6.73
C GLU A 59 -0.58 -10.40 5.47
N GLY A 60 0.63 -9.84 5.50
CA GLY A 60 1.59 -9.91 4.39
C GLY A 60 1.34 -8.89 3.28
N THR A 61 1.77 -9.21 2.06
CA THR A 61 1.79 -8.24 0.94
C THR A 61 0.47 -8.22 0.17
N LEU A 62 -0.25 -7.09 0.23
CA LEU A 62 -1.49 -6.87 -0.51
C LEU A 62 -1.21 -6.68 -2.01
N ASP A 63 -1.48 -7.72 -2.80
CA ASP A 63 -1.45 -7.66 -4.26
C ASP A 63 -2.76 -7.09 -4.84
N GLU A 64 -2.81 -6.89 -6.16
CA GLU A 64 -3.99 -6.34 -6.83
C GLU A 64 -5.23 -7.24 -6.71
N PHE A 65 -5.05 -8.57 -6.70
CA PHE A 65 -6.16 -9.51 -6.62
C PHE A 65 -6.79 -9.48 -5.23
N ALA A 66 -5.97 -9.54 -4.19
CA ALA A 66 -6.40 -9.42 -2.80
C ALA A 66 -7.00 -8.03 -2.52
N ALA A 67 -6.48 -6.96 -3.13
CA ALA A 67 -7.06 -5.63 -3.05
C ALA A 67 -8.46 -5.56 -3.69
N ARG A 68 -8.69 -6.26 -4.82
CA ARG A 68 -10.04 -6.39 -5.41
C ARG A 68 -10.98 -7.16 -4.50
N LEU A 69 -10.52 -8.28 -3.94
CA LEU A 69 -11.32 -9.07 -3.00
C LEU A 69 -11.73 -8.23 -1.79
N LEU A 70 -10.78 -7.51 -1.19
CA LEU A 70 -11.05 -6.59 -0.10
C LEU A 70 -12.12 -5.55 -0.48
N ALA A 71 -12.00 -4.93 -1.65
CA ALA A 71 -12.97 -3.95 -2.12
C ALA A 71 -14.37 -4.55 -2.26
N TYR A 72 -14.50 -5.76 -2.80
CA TYR A 72 -15.77 -6.48 -2.88
C TYR A 72 -16.30 -6.83 -1.49
N SER A 73 -15.46 -7.30 -0.57
CA SER A 73 -15.89 -7.64 0.78
C SER A 73 -16.37 -6.41 1.57
N VAL A 74 -15.70 -5.26 1.42
CA VAL A 74 -16.13 -4.00 2.06
C VAL A 74 -17.44 -3.50 1.45
N ALA A 75 -17.64 -3.66 0.13
CA ALA A 75 -18.91 -3.32 -0.51
C ALA A 75 -20.08 -4.13 0.06
N GLN A 76 -19.84 -5.37 0.49
CA GLN A 76 -20.85 -6.24 1.10
C GLN A 76 -21.15 -5.93 2.57
N VAL A 77 -20.35 -5.08 3.23
CA VAL A 77 -20.62 -4.68 4.63
C VAL A 77 -21.93 -3.92 4.71
N PRO A 78 -22.84 -4.25 5.66
CA PRO A 78 -24.08 -3.51 5.86
C PRO A 78 -23.82 -2.01 6.06
N PRO A 79 -24.65 -1.11 5.51
CA PRO A 79 -24.46 0.33 5.66
C PRO A 79 -24.56 0.82 7.11
N SER A 80 -25.23 0.06 7.98
CA SER A 80 -25.31 0.29 9.43
C SER A 80 -24.03 -0.12 10.19
N ALA A 81 -23.12 -0.85 9.54
CA ALA A 81 -21.89 -1.34 10.12
C ALA A 81 -20.68 -0.53 9.66
N THR A 82 -19.68 -0.41 10.53
CA THR A 82 -18.38 0.19 10.23
C THR A 82 -17.41 -0.92 9.81
N ALA A 83 -16.76 -0.74 8.66
CA ALA A 83 -15.69 -1.60 8.20
C ALA A 83 -14.37 -1.13 8.82
N ILE A 84 -13.66 -1.99 9.53
CA ILE A 84 -12.33 -1.71 10.08
C ILE A 84 -11.34 -2.52 9.25
N ILE A 85 -10.37 -1.85 8.65
CA ILE A 85 -9.27 -2.53 7.94
C ILE A 85 -8.03 -2.43 8.82
N ASP A 86 -7.58 -3.58 9.30
CA ASP A 86 -6.43 -3.74 10.17
C ASP A 86 -5.20 -4.11 9.34
N LEU A 87 -4.24 -3.19 9.33
CA LEU A 87 -2.97 -3.25 8.60
C LEU A 87 -1.79 -3.56 9.51
N SER A 88 -2.01 -3.92 10.78
CA SER A 88 -0.93 -4.12 11.77
C SER A 88 0.07 -5.22 11.35
N ALA A 89 -0.38 -6.20 10.57
CA ALA A 89 0.44 -7.29 10.02
C ALA A 89 0.62 -7.18 8.49
N ALA A 90 0.22 -6.05 7.90
CA ALA A 90 0.32 -5.82 6.46
C ALA A 90 1.70 -5.29 6.08
N ALA A 91 2.23 -5.78 4.97
CA ALA A 91 3.41 -5.21 4.35
C ALA A 91 3.04 -3.90 3.59
N PRO A 92 4.03 -3.06 3.25
CA PRO A 92 3.80 -1.81 2.52
C PRO A 92 2.92 -1.98 1.27
N ILE A 93 1.79 -1.26 1.21
CA ILE A 93 0.85 -1.28 0.09
C ILE A 93 1.31 -0.32 -1.00
N ARG A 94 1.50 -0.81 -2.24
CA ARG A 94 2.11 -0.05 -3.34
C ARG A 94 1.42 -0.34 -4.67
N GLY A 95 1.65 0.51 -5.68
CA GLY A 95 1.26 0.26 -7.07
C GLY A 95 -0.26 0.13 -7.28
N GLY A 96 -0.69 -0.78 -8.14
CA GLY A 96 -2.12 -0.96 -8.47
C GLY A 96 -2.98 -1.38 -7.29
N ALA A 97 -2.41 -2.12 -6.32
CA ALA A 97 -3.11 -2.47 -5.08
C ALA A 97 -3.48 -1.22 -4.25
N LEU A 98 -2.60 -0.21 -4.23
CA LEU A 98 -2.87 1.07 -3.56
C LEU A 98 -4.03 1.83 -4.22
N ALA A 99 -4.09 1.86 -5.55
CA ALA A 99 -5.16 2.49 -6.29
C ALA A 99 -6.52 1.80 -6.05
N LEU A 100 -6.53 0.47 -6.02
CA LEU A 100 -7.73 -0.31 -5.70
C LEU A 100 -8.16 -0.12 -4.24
N PHE A 101 -7.19 -0.08 -3.32
CA PHE A 101 -7.44 0.19 -1.91
C PHE A 101 -8.07 1.58 -1.71
N ALA A 102 -7.62 2.60 -2.44
CA ALA A 102 -8.23 3.93 -2.40
C ALA A 102 -9.73 3.92 -2.79
N ARG A 103 -10.12 3.05 -3.74
CA ARG A 103 -11.54 2.93 -4.18
C ARG A 103 -12.45 2.42 -3.07
N VAL A 104 -11.92 1.65 -2.12
CA VAL A 104 -12.67 1.17 -0.94
C VAL A 104 -13.27 2.34 -0.15
N PHE A 105 -12.52 3.44 -0.06
CA PHE A 105 -12.94 4.63 0.67
C PHE A 105 -13.76 5.59 -0.18
N ALA A 106 -13.53 5.61 -1.49
CA ALA A 106 -14.36 6.37 -2.42
C ALA A 106 -15.80 5.84 -2.52
N ALA A 107 -16.06 4.60 -2.07
CA ALA A 107 -17.37 3.96 -2.10
C ALA A 107 -18.39 4.50 -1.07
N GLY A 108 -18.05 5.53 -0.29
CA GLY A 108 -18.97 6.18 0.67
C GLY A 108 -19.35 5.31 1.87
N ARG A 109 -18.60 4.24 2.12
CA ARG A 109 -18.77 3.39 3.31
C ARG A 109 -18.04 4.00 4.51
N ARG A 110 -18.55 3.76 5.72
CA ARG A 110 -17.84 4.06 6.97
C ARG A 110 -16.69 3.05 7.11
N VAL A 111 -15.51 3.46 6.68
CA VAL A 111 -14.29 2.67 6.80
C VAL A 111 -13.38 3.32 7.83
N ARG A 112 -12.75 2.51 8.68
CA ARG A 112 -11.68 2.94 9.60
C ARG A 112 -10.41 2.16 9.28
N LEU A 113 -9.27 2.82 9.47
CA LEU A 113 -7.96 2.20 9.31
C LEU A 113 -7.30 2.04 10.68
N ARG A 114 -6.74 0.86 10.92
CA ARG A 114 -5.98 0.52 12.13
C ARG A 114 -4.61 -0.03 11.73
N GLY A 115 -3.59 0.19 12.57
CA GLY A 115 -2.29 -0.48 12.42
C GLY A 115 -1.40 0.15 11.35
N LEU A 116 -1.53 1.44 11.12
CA LEU A 116 -0.71 2.14 10.13
C LEU A 116 0.68 2.43 10.71
N GLY A 117 1.67 1.68 10.24
CA GLY A 117 3.09 1.97 10.44
C GLY A 117 3.75 2.71 9.26
N GLU A 118 5.06 2.95 9.38
CA GLU A 118 5.92 3.65 8.39
C GLU A 118 5.85 3.06 6.98
N GLY A 119 5.55 1.77 6.85
CA GLY A 119 5.34 1.11 5.55
C GLY A 119 4.15 1.63 4.74
N HIS A 120 3.27 2.43 5.34
CA HIS A 120 1.97 2.82 4.79
C HIS A 120 1.86 4.31 4.42
N ASP A 121 2.98 5.03 4.28
CA ASP A 121 2.97 6.46 3.93
C ASP A 121 2.22 6.79 2.65
N GLY A 122 2.20 5.86 1.68
CA GLY A 122 1.39 5.99 0.46
C GLY A 122 -0.11 6.11 0.71
N LEU A 123 -0.61 5.58 1.83
CA LEU A 123 -2.00 5.75 2.28
C LEU A 123 -2.23 7.11 2.96
N LEU A 124 -1.22 7.67 3.61
CA LEU A 124 -1.31 9.01 4.19
C LEU A 124 -1.45 10.09 3.11
N ALA A 125 -0.83 9.89 1.95
CA ALA A 125 -0.98 10.77 0.79
C ALA A 125 -2.41 10.76 0.21
N LEU A 126 -3.18 9.69 0.45
CA LEU A 126 -4.59 9.59 0.03
C LEU A 126 -5.55 10.33 0.97
N ARG A 127 -5.07 10.94 2.06
CA ARG A 127 -5.87 11.72 3.03
C ARG A 127 -6.97 12.62 2.44
N PRO A 128 -6.77 13.34 1.32
CA PRO A 128 -7.82 14.19 0.75
C PRO A 128 -9.05 13.42 0.28
N VAL A 129 -8.85 12.18 -0.20
CA VAL A 129 -9.91 11.26 -0.66
C VAL A 129 -10.57 10.53 0.52
N LEU A 130 -9.87 10.44 1.66
CA LEU A 130 -10.25 9.68 2.85
C LEU A 130 -11.06 10.51 3.88
N ARG A 131 -11.75 11.58 3.44
CA ARG A 131 -12.43 12.56 4.32
C ARG A 131 -13.55 12.00 5.22
N GLN A 132 -13.89 10.71 5.15
CA GLN A 132 -14.88 10.04 6.02
C GLN A 132 -14.27 8.96 6.94
N THR A 133 -12.93 8.85 7.01
CA THR A 133 -12.22 7.78 7.71
C THR A 133 -11.63 8.27 9.04
N GLU A 134 -11.90 7.56 10.13
CA GLU A 134 -11.26 7.77 11.44
C GLU A 134 -9.99 6.92 11.53
N TRP A 135 -8.91 7.48 12.10
CA TRP A 135 -7.56 6.93 12.06
C TRP A 135 -7.02 6.67 13.46
N ASP A 136 -6.73 5.40 13.77
CA ASP A 136 -5.97 5.04 14.97
C ASP A 136 -4.52 4.72 14.56
N ARG A 137 -3.62 5.69 14.75
CA ARG A 137 -2.18 5.45 14.60
C ARG A 137 -1.69 4.60 15.76
N GLN A 138 -0.87 3.60 15.47
CA GLN A 138 -0.02 3.03 16.52
C GLN A 138 1.06 4.06 16.87
N PRO A 139 1.31 4.34 18.16
CA PRO A 139 2.49 5.09 18.56
C PRO A 139 3.74 4.34 18.06
N GLY A 140 4.61 5.05 17.36
CA GLY A 140 5.91 4.50 16.94
C GLY A 140 6.77 4.17 18.17
N PRO A 141 7.85 3.38 18.00
CA PRO A 141 8.74 3.01 19.10
C PRO A 141 9.35 4.23 19.82
N GLU A 142 9.46 5.40 19.16
CA GLU A 142 9.89 6.65 19.79
C GLU A 142 8.90 7.21 20.83
N ALA A 143 7.60 6.92 20.72
CA ALA A 143 6.62 7.36 21.72
C ALA A 143 6.64 6.50 22.99
N ALA A 144 7.20 5.28 22.92
CA ALA A 144 7.42 4.43 24.09
C ALA A 144 8.60 4.93 24.96
N SER A 145 9.64 5.52 24.35
CA SER A 145 10.78 6.05 25.11
C SER A 145 10.47 7.35 25.86
N PHE A 146 9.52 8.15 25.38
CA PHE A 146 9.05 9.35 26.10
C PHE A 146 8.13 9.03 27.28
N ALA A 147 7.45 7.88 27.27
CA ALA A 147 6.61 7.44 28.39
C ALA A 147 7.45 6.92 29.56
N GLU A 148 8.61 6.31 29.28
CA GLU A 148 9.49 5.75 30.32
C GLU A 148 10.27 6.84 31.09
N LEU A 149 10.56 7.98 30.46
CA LEU A 149 11.24 9.11 31.11
C LEU A 149 10.37 9.94 32.06
N ARG A 150 9.05 9.74 32.08
CA ARG A 150 8.15 10.43 33.04
C ARG A 150 7.82 9.61 34.29
N SER A 151 8.31 8.37 34.40
CA SER A 151 8.08 7.52 35.57
C SER A 151 9.22 7.53 36.61
N VAL A 152 10.27 8.32 36.42
CA VAL A 152 11.44 8.38 37.34
C VAL A 152 11.56 9.73 38.07
N ALA A 153 10.51 10.54 38.08
CA ALA A 153 10.45 11.75 38.91
C ALA A 153 9.18 11.74 39.77
N ALA A 154 9.15 10.85 40.75
CA ALA A 154 8.27 10.90 41.91
C ALA A 154 9.08 10.52 43.15
#